data_AF-A0A4Q6C2P7-F1
#
_entry.id   AF-A0A4Q6C2P7-F1
#
_cell.length_a   1.000
_cell.length_b   1.000
_cell.length_c   1.000
_cell.angle_alpha   90.00
_cell.angle_beta   90.00
_cell.angle_gamma   90.00
#
_symmetry.space_group_name_H-M   'P 1'
#
loop_
_entity.id
_entity.type
_entity.pdbx_description
1 polymer ?
#
loop_
_entity_poly.entity_id
_entity_poly.type
_entity_poly.pdbx_seq_one_letter_code
_entity_poly.pdbx_strand_id
1 'polypeptide(L)'
;MKTRDDIKAIQLSDYRQPSFWARKVFLSLDLDPDHTRVVSRVLYEHNPGHDRSLHLNGKDLRLSSVKIDGVNRALDTFFHDAEHLHLENLPDRFELEIATDLCPKNNTALEGLYLSRGAFFSQCEAQGFRRFTYYLDRPDVMAVFETTIRANKTLYPVLLSNGNFLDSKDLPDGRHEARWHDPFPKPAYLFALVAGDLGHREDSYTTRSGKKIGLHIYVEKENLAKCSFAFTAIQKSMQWDEETYGLEYDLDVFMVVAVNDFNMGAMENKGLNIFNSKYVLASPETATDKDYENILGIVGHEYFHNWSGNRVTLRDWFQLSLKEGLTVFRDQQFSAHHGSEAVKRIL
;
A
#
# COMPACT_ATOMS: atom_id res chain seq x y z
N MET A 1 -7.31 15.68 25.08
CA MET A 1 -7.05 16.67 24.02
C MET A 1 -5.58 17.06 24.17
N LYS A 2 -4.67 16.45 23.40
CA LYS A 2 -3.23 16.79 23.44
C LYS A 2 -3.10 18.26 23.04
N THR A 3 -2.44 19.09 23.86
CA THR A 3 -2.20 20.49 23.51
C THR A 3 -1.09 20.56 22.44
N ARG A 4 -0.95 21.71 21.78
CA ARG A 4 0.07 21.91 20.72
C ARG A 4 1.52 21.69 21.23
N ASP A 5 1.71 21.67 22.55
CA ASP A 5 2.97 21.42 23.25
C ASP A 5 3.35 19.92 23.38
N ASP A 6 2.44 18.98 23.08
CA ASP A 6 2.68 17.53 23.20
C ASP A 6 3.26 16.88 21.92
N ILE A 7 3.35 17.63 20.81
CA ILE A 7 3.92 17.13 19.55
C ILE A 7 5.37 17.60 19.46
N LYS A 8 6.30 16.73 19.85
CA LYS A 8 7.72 17.01 19.71
C LYS A 8 8.12 16.98 18.24
N ALA A 9 8.71 18.06 17.75
CA ALA A 9 9.25 18.11 16.39
C ALA A 9 10.36 17.06 16.23
N ILE A 10 10.29 16.29 15.14
CA ILE A 10 11.34 15.36 14.72
C ILE A 10 12.32 16.16 13.85
N GLN A 11 13.63 15.97 14.04
CA GLN A 11 14.67 16.66 13.27
C GLN A 11 15.41 15.67 12.35
N LEU A 12 15.77 16.14 11.14
CA LEU A 12 16.58 15.34 10.20
C LEU A 12 17.93 14.91 10.79
N SER A 13 18.55 15.76 11.62
CA SER A 13 19.81 15.47 12.32
C SER A 13 19.73 14.28 13.29
N ASP A 14 18.51 13.94 13.72
CA ASP A 14 18.25 12.90 14.70
C ASP A 14 18.05 11.54 14.04
N TYR A 15 18.12 11.46 12.71
CA TYR A 15 18.06 10.19 12.01
C TYR A 15 19.07 9.19 12.57
N ARG A 16 18.58 8.02 12.93
CA ARG A 16 19.37 6.84 13.30
C ARG A 16 18.80 5.64 12.56
N GLN A 17 19.67 4.73 12.13
CA GLN A 17 19.24 3.44 11.61
C GLN A 17 18.45 2.67 12.67
N PRO A 18 17.52 1.79 12.27
CA PRO A 18 16.79 0.97 13.23
C PRO A 18 17.71 -0.09 13.86
N SER A 19 17.43 -0.45 15.11
CA SER A 19 18.15 -1.54 15.81
C SER A 19 17.88 -2.92 15.21
N PHE A 20 16.79 -3.07 14.46
CA PHE A 20 16.42 -4.30 13.75
C PHE A 20 15.89 -3.99 12.35
N TRP A 21 16.15 -4.90 11.42
CA TRP A 21 15.58 -4.91 10.08
C TRP A 21 14.45 -5.94 10.03
N ALA A 22 13.27 -5.54 9.57
CA ALA A 22 12.25 -6.50 9.15
C ALA A 22 12.65 -7.05 7.77
N ARG A 23 12.73 -8.39 7.63
CA ARG A 23 13.13 -9.04 6.37
C ARG A 23 11.96 -9.60 5.60
N LYS A 24 11.03 -10.24 6.31
CA LYS A 24 9.81 -10.82 5.76
C LYS A 24 8.64 -10.56 6.69
N VAL A 25 7.50 -10.25 6.11
CA VAL A 25 6.23 -10.05 6.81
C VAL A 25 5.21 -11.02 6.24
N PHE A 26 4.65 -11.86 7.09
CA PHE A 26 3.47 -12.66 6.78
C PHE A 26 2.29 -12.03 7.49
N LEU A 27 1.31 -11.54 6.73
CA LEU A 27 0.08 -10.97 7.25
C LEU A 27 -1.08 -11.93 7.04
N SER A 28 -1.90 -12.08 8.07
CA SER A 28 -3.18 -12.77 8.02
C SER A 28 -4.25 -11.83 8.53
N LEU A 29 -5.19 -11.45 7.67
CA LEU A 29 -6.29 -10.55 8.00
C LEU A 29 -7.61 -11.29 7.89
N ASP A 30 -8.32 -11.36 9.01
CA ASP A 30 -9.70 -11.83 9.10
C ASP A 30 -10.62 -10.62 9.13
N LEU A 31 -11.15 -10.26 7.95
CA LEU A 31 -11.91 -9.04 7.73
C LEU A 31 -13.32 -9.15 8.29
N ASP A 32 -13.65 -8.19 9.14
CA ASP A 32 -14.99 -7.92 9.65
C ASP A 32 -15.10 -6.42 9.96
N PRO A 33 -16.19 -5.74 9.56
CA PRO A 33 -16.36 -4.30 9.76
C PRO A 33 -16.18 -3.82 11.21
N ASP A 34 -16.67 -4.61 12.16
CA ASP A 34 -16.69 -4.27 13.58
C ASP A 34 -15.49 -4.88 14.32
N HIS A 35 -14.97 -6.03 13.86
CA HIS A 35 -13.95 -6.83 14.54
C HIS A 35 -12.93 -7.49 13.59
N THR A 36 -12.20 -6.69 12.81
CA THR A 36 -11.12 -7.23 11.99
C THR A 36 -9.96 -7.69 12.87
N ARG A 37 -9.52 -8.93 12.69
CA ARG A 37 -8.34 -9.47 13.38
C ARG A 37 -7.16 -9.55 12.43
N VAL A 38 -6.02 -9.03 12.87
CA VAL A 38 -4.75 -9.06 12.13
C VAL A 38 -3.74 -9.86 12.92
N VAL A 39 -3.13 -10.85 12.26
CA VAL A 39 -1.95 -11.56 12.78
C VAL A 39 -0.79 -11.23 11.86
N SER A 40 0.23 -10.57 12.40
CA SER A 40 1.48 -10.30 11.71
C SER A 40 2.56 -11.23 12.26
N ARG A 41 3.31 -11.87 11.37
CA ARG A 41 4.54 -12.59 11.70
C ARG A 41 5.68 -11.95 10.95
N VAL A 42 6.67 -11.46 11.67
CA VAL A 42 7.78 -10.71 11.09
C VAL A 42 9.10 -11.37 11.47
N LEU A 43 9.93 -11.64 10.46
CA LEU A 43 11.29 -12.07 10.66
C LEU A 43 12.19 -10.85 10.85
N TYR A 44 12.65 -10.64 12.08
CA TYR A 44 13.55 -9.55 12.42
C TYR A 44 15.01 -10.04 12.45
N GLU A 45 15.90 -9.16 12.02
CA GLU A 45 17.36 -9.35 12.10
C GLU A 45 17.99 -8.12 12.75
N HIS A 46 18.82 -8.34 13.77
CA HIS A 46 19.53 -7.27 14.48
C HIS A 46 20.45 -6.50 13.55
N ASN A 47 20.48 -5.17 13.72
CA ASN A 47 21.42 -4.29 13.04
C ASN A 47 22.71 -4.19 13.87
N PRO A 48 23.84 -4.78 13.42
CA PRO A 48 25.06 -4.83 14.22
C PRO A 48 25.50 -3.44 14.73
N GLY A 49 25.92 -3.36 15.98
CA GLY A 49 26.35 -2.11 16.62
C GLY A 49 25.22 -1.27 17.24
N HIS A 50 23.96 -1.72 17.16
CA HIS A 50 22.82 -1.10 17.84
C HIS A 50 22.42 -1.90 19.09
N ASP A 51 21.57 -1.34 19.93
CA ASP A 51 20.99 -2.06 21.07
C ASP A 51 20.11 -3.24 20.61
N ARG A 52 19.76 -4.11 21.56
CA ARG A 52 18.89 -5.28 21.33
C ARG A 52 17.45 -5.00 21.71
N SER A 53 16.99 -3.75 21.55
CA SER A 53 15.60 -3.36 21.76
C SER A 53 14.88 -3.10 20.43
N LEU A 54 13.61 -3.51 20.37
CA LEU A 54 12.72 -3.31 19.23
C LEU A 54 11.59 -2.39 19.66
N HIS A 55 11.51 -1.22 19.01
CA HIS A 55 10.50 -0.21 19.25
C HIS A 55 9.52 -0.18 18.09
N LEU A 56 8.30 -0.67 18.33
CA LEU A 56 7.26 -0.77 17.31
C LEU A 56 6.19 0.29 17.51
N ASN A 57 5.69 0.82 16.40
CA ASN A 57 4.60 1.78 16.37
C ASN A 57 3.28 1.03 16.18
N GLY A 58 2.28 1.35 17.00
CA GLY A 58 0.88 0.96 16.84
C GLY A 58 0.00 2.21 16.90
N LYS A 59 -1.25 2.14 16.48
CA LYS A 59 -2.24 3.21 16.73
C LYS A 59 -3.66 2.69 16.55
N ASP A 60 -4.57 3.09 17.44
CA ASP A 60 -6.01 2.80 17.36
C ASP A 60 -6.33 1.31 17.14
N LEU A 61 -5.60 0.45 17.86
CA LEU A 61 -5.71 -1.01 17.80
C LEU A 61 -5.64 -1.62 19.20
N ARG A 62 -6.16 -2.84 19.35
CA ARG A 62 -6.04 -3.62 20.60
C ARG A 62 -5.00 -4.71 20.43
N LEU A 63 -3.94 -4.68 21.23
CA LEU A 63 -2.97 -5.79 21.32
C LEU A 63 -3.63 -7.00 21.99
N SER A 64 -3.69 -8.15 21.31
CA SER A 64 -4.27 -9.37 21.88
C SER A 64 -3.20 -10.39 22.31
N SER A 65 -2.11 -10.54 21.54
CA SER A 65 -1.04 -11.47 21.89
C SER A 65 0.29 -11.12 21.22
N VAL A 66 1.38 -11.48 21.90
CA VAL A 66 2.75 -11.42 21.37
C VAL A 66 3.40 -12.80 21.53
N LYS A 67 4.03 -13.30 20.47
CA LYS A 67 4.90 -14.48 20.53
C LYS A 67 6.27 -14.17 19.95
N ILE A 68 7.30 -14.75 20.55
CA ILE A 68 8.67 -14.71 20.03
C ILE A 68 9.08 -16.16 19.79
N ASP A 69 9.43 -16.49 18.55
CA ASP A 69 9.79 -17.85 18.11
C ASP A 69 8.74 -18.90 18.51
N GLY A 70 7.46 -18.56 18.29
CA GLY A 70 6.31 -19.41 18.61
C GLY A 70 5.95 -19.48 20.10
N VAL A 71 6.75 -18.90 21.00
CA VAL A 71 6.49 -18.91 22.44
C VAL A 71 5.70 -17.66 22.85
N ASN A 72 4.50 -17.86 23.44
CA ASN A 72 3.69 -16.79 23.99
C ASN A 72 4.46 -16.01 25.06
N ARG A 73 4.32 -14.68 25.02
CA ARG A 73 4.90 -13.77 26.01
C ARG A 73 3.77 -13.03 26.71
N ALA A 74 3.84 -12.96 28.04
CA ALA A 74 2.85 -12.23 28.81
C ALA A 74 2.99 -10.73 28.53
N LEU A 75 1.89 -10.03 28.31
CA LEU A 75 1.92 -8.64 27.83
C LEU A 75 2.52 -7.67 28.86
N ASP A 76 2.45 -8.02 30.14
CA ASP A 76 3.06 -7.29 31.26
C ASP A 76 4.60 -7.40 31.31
N THR A 77 5.20 -8.27 30.49
CA THR A 77 6.67 -8.40 30.38
C THR A 77 7.31 -7.37 29.44
N PHE A 78 6.51 -6.55 28.75
CA PHE A 78 6.96 -5.52 27.83
C PHE A 78 6.31 -4.18 28.17
N PHE A 79 6.99 -3.09 27.84
CA PHE A 79 6.31 -1.81 27.81
C PHE A 79 5.41 -1.76 26.58
N HIS A 80 4.14 -1.43 26.80
CA HIS A 80 3.22 -1.11 25.72
C HIS A 80 2.26 0.00 26.16
N ASP A 81 1.95 0.89 25.23
CA ASP A 81 0.92 1.91 25.39
C ASP A 81 0.00 1.93 24.15
N ALA A 82 -0.81 2.97 24.02
CA ALA A 82 -1.73 3.13 22.90
C ALA A 82 -1.04 3.29 21.53
N GLU A 83 0.23 3.69 21.51
CA GLU A 83 0.99 4.02 20.31
C GLU A 83 2.30 3.20 20.15
N HIS A 84 2.77 2.51 21.19
CA HIS A 84 4.08 1.85 21.20
C HIS A 84 4.05 0.45 21.82
N LEU A 85 4.92 -0.42 21.30
CA LEU A 85 5.26 -1.71 21.90
C LEU A 85 6.80 -1.85 21.89
N HIS A 86 7.40 -1.98 23.07
CA HIS A 86 8.84 -2.05 23.25
C HIS A 86 9.26 -3.41 23.79
N LEU A 87 10.11 -4.11 23.06
CA LEU A 87 10.69 -5.39 23.46
C LEU A 87 12.19 -5.22 23.67
N GLU A 88 12.74 -5.79 24.73
CA GLU A 88 14.16 -5.68 25.09
C GLU A 88 14.85 -7.05 25.09
N ASN A 89 16.19 -7.04 25.07
CA ASN A 89 17.04 -8.22 25.19
C ASN A 89 16.74 -9.31 24.14
N LEU A 90 16.46 -8.88 22.91
CA LEU A 90 16.10 -9.77 21.80
C LEU A 90 17.33 -10.45 21.18
N PRO A 91 17.18 -11.68 20.65
CA PRO A 91 18.25 -12.37 19.93
C PRO A 91 18.55 -11.70 18.58
N ASP A 92 19.65 -12.10 17.93
CA ASP A 92 20.06 -11.52 16.63
C ASP A 92 19.04 -11.78 15.52
N ARG A 93 18.32 -12.89 15.60
CA ARG A 93 17.29 -13.29 14.65
C ARG A 93 16.15 -13.97 15.41
N PHE A 94 14.93 -13.56 15.10
CA PHE A 94 13.72 -14.15 15.68
C PHE A 94 12.52 -13.88 14.78
N GLU A 95 11.49 -14.69 14.96
CA GLU A 95 10.15 -14.40 14.48
C GLU A 95 9.33 -13.74 15.59
N LEU A 96 8.76 -12.58 15.30
CA LEU A 96 7.79 -11.92 16.15
C LEU A 96 6.39 -12.12 15.56
N GLU A 97 5.50 -12.77 16.31
CA GLU A 97 4.08 -12.84 15.98
C GLU A 97 3.30 -11.88 16.87
N ILE A 98 2.53 -10.97 16.27
CA ILE A 98 1.64 -10.05 16.96
C ILE A 98 0.24 -10.26 16.44
N ALA A 99 -0.73 -10.38 17.35
CA ALA A 99 -2.14 -10.33 16.99
C ALA A 99 -2.78 -9.06 17.53
N THR A 100 -3.50 -8.37 16.65
CA THR A 100 -4.21 -7.12 16.92
C THR A 100 -5.65 -7.21 16.46
N ASP A 101 -6.55 -6.53 17.17
CA ASP A 101 -7.95 -6.38 16.79
C ASP A 101 -8.26 -4.91 16.46
N LEU A 102 -9.00 -4.70 15.38
CA LEU A 102 -9.31 -3.41 14.76
C LEU A 102 -10.83 -3.26 14.58
N CYS A 103 -11.31 -2.02 14.47
CA CYS A 103 -12.69 -1.71 14.10
C CYS A 103 -12.72 -0.78 12.86
N PRO A 104 -12.56 -1.31 11.62
CA PRO A 104 -12.45 -0.48 10.42
C PRO A 104 -13.64 0.43 10.16
N LYS A 105 -14.85 0.02 10.56
CA LYS A 105 -16.08 0.80 10.44
C LYS A 105 -16.04 2.12 11.22
N ASN A 106 -15.29 2.18 12.32
CA ASN A 106 -15.15 3.39 13.13
C ASN A 106 -13.97 4.26 12.69
N ASN A 107 -13.20 3.84 11.67
CA ASN A 107 -12.06 4.59 11.19
C ASN A 107 -12.48 5.68 10.20
N THR A 108 -12.86 6.84 10.73
CA THR A 108 -13.22 8.03 9.94
C THR A 108 -12.02 8.84 9.47
N ALA A 109 -10.80 8.48 9.88
CA ALA A 109 -9.57 9.16 9.46
C ALA A 109 -9.12 8.78 8.04
N LEU A 110 -9.64 7.66 7.51
CA LEU A 110 -9.24 7.07 6.22
C LEU A 110 -7.71 6.84 6.12
N GLU A 111 -7.12 6.38 7.22
CA GLU A 111 -5.70 6.04 7.37
C GLU A 111 -5.61 4.66 8.03
N GLY A 112 -4.75 3.76 7.54
CA GLY A 112 -4.80 2.34 7.91
C GLY A 112 -5.89 1.60 7.16
N LEU A 113 -6.55 0.63 7.80
CA LEU A 113 -7.71 -0.09 7.24
C LEU A 113 -9.00 0.65 7.57
N TYR A 114 -9.82 0.95 6.57
CA TYR A 114 -11.09 1.63 6.74
C TYR A 114 -12.15 1.12 5.77
N LEU A 115 -13.41 1.51 6.00
CA LEU A 115 -14.53 1.23 5.11
C LEU A 115 -14.94 2.47 4.32
N SER A 116 -15.18 2.30 3.02
CA SER A 116 -15.91 3.24 2.18
C SER A 116 -16.97 2.47 1.42
N ARG A 117 -18.23 2.94 1.52
CA ARG A 117 -19.39 2.35 0.82
C ARG A 117 -19.53 0.82 0.97
N GLY A 118 -19.16 0.30 2.14
CA GLY A 118 -19.26 -1.12 2.46
C GLY A 118 -18.10 -1.99 1.98
N ALA A 119 -17.09 -1.44 1.29
CA ALA A 119 -15.85 -2.11 0.93
C ALA A 119 -14.67 -1.64 1.81
N PHE A 120 -13.70 -2.52 2.03
CA PHE A 120 -12.47 -2.23 2.74
C PHE A 120 -11.40 -1.67 1.80
N PHE A 121 -10.72 -0.63 2.28
CA PHE A 121 -9.58 -0.02 1.61
C PHE A 121 -8.48 0.28 2.63
N SER A 122 -7.27 0.46 2.13
CA SER A 122 -6.11 0.82 2.95
C SER A 122 -5.47 2.11 2.45
N GLN A 123 -5.01 2.95 3.38
CA GLN A 123 -4.07 4.03 3.09
C GLN A 123 -2.93 4.00 4.11
N CYS A 124 -1.72 3.70 3.65
CA CYS A 124 -0.57 3.49 4.55
C CYS A 124 0.46 4.63 4.50
N GLU A 125 0.52 5.44 3.44
CA GLU A 125 1.36 6.63 3.44
C GLU A 125 0.72 7.77 4.26
N ALA A 126 1.45 8.45 5.15
CA ALA A 126 2.87 8.23 5.49
C ALA A 126 3.09 7.16 6.58
N GLN A 127 2.13 7.02 7.50
CA GLN A 127 2.32 6.24 8.73
C GLN A 127 1.06 5.48 9.12
N GLY A 128 0.29 5.02 8.13
CA GLY A 128 -0.97 4.33 8.34
C GLY A 128 -0.82 2.84 8.63
N PHE A 129 0.33 2.22 8.30
CA PHE A 129 0.50 0.78 8.51
C PHE A 129 0.50 0.40 10.01
N ARG A 130 0.95 1.30 10.90
CA ARG A 130 0.85 1.12 12.36
C ARG A 130 -0.58 0.96 12.89
N ARG A 131 -1.60 1.21 12.05
CA ARG A 131 -3.02 0.99 12.39
C ARG A 131 -3.52 -0.41 12.00
N PHE A 132 -2.67 -1.26 11.43
CA PHE A 132 -2.95 -2.68 11.23
C PHE A 132 -2.41 -3.52 12.38
N THR A 133 -1.14 -3.28 12.73
CA THR A 133 -0.37 -4.06 13.69
C THR A 133 0.78 -3.21 14.25
N TYR A 134 1.43 -3.65 15.32
CA TYR A 134 2.65 -3.00 15.79
C TYR A 134 3.82 -3.30 14.85
N TYR A 135 4.43 -2.28 14.25
CA TYR A 135 5.45 -2.44 13.23
C TYR A 135 6.53 -1.35 13.26
N LEU A 136 7.69 -1.62 12.63
CA LEU A 136 8.69 -0.61 12.28
C LEU A 136 8.18 0.26 11.12
N ASP A 137 7.20 1.10 11.40
CA ASP A 137 6.50 1.95 10.41
C ASP A 137 7.34 3.18 10.01
N ARG A 138 8.45 2.91 9.31
CA ARG A 138 9.45 3.85 8.79
C ARG A 138 9.97 3.38 7.43
N PRO A 139 10.28 4.27 6.47
CA PRO A 139 10.46 3.89 5.08
C PRO A 139 11.81 3.24 4.75
N ASP A 140 12.83 3.36 5.60
CA ASP A 140 14.09 2.62 5.43
C ASP A 140 14.01 1.15 5.87
N VAL A 141 12.89 0.71 6.45
CA VAL A 141 12.64 -0.71 6.77
C VAL A 141 11.82 -1.35 5.65
N MET A 142 12.52 -2.06 4.77
CA MET A 142 11.92 -2.75 3.63
C MET A 142 11.86 -4.27 3.86
N ALA A 143 10.69 -4.87 3.64
CA ALA A 143 10.48 -6.31 3.80
C ALA A 143 9.71 -6.90 2.61
N VAL A 144 9.89 -8.19 2.37
CA VAL A 144 9.03 -8.99 1.46
C VAL A 144 7.72 -9.28 2.17
N PHE A 145 6.59 -9.15 1.48
CA PHE A 145 5.26 -9.37 2.09
C PHE A 145 4.55 -10.57 1.45
N GLU A 146 4.01 -11.43 2.31
CA GLU A 146 2.96 -12.39 1.97
C GLU A 146 1.70 -12.02 2.74
N THR A 147 0.59 -11.82 2.02
CA THR A 147 -0.68 -11.37 2.62
C THR A 147 -1.75 -12.43 2.38
N THR A 148 -2.36 -12.89 3.46
CA THR A 148 -3.55 -13.75 3.43
C THR A 148 -4.74 -12.96 3.91
N ILE A 149 -5.80 -12.90 3.09
CA ILE A 149 -7.03 -12.17 3.39
C ILE A 149 -8.16 -13.16 3.47
N ARG A 150 -8.98 -13.06 4.53
CA ARG A 150 -10.20 -13.87 4.70
C ARG A 150 -11.40 -12.99 4.96
N ALA A 151 -12.46 -13.17 4.18
CA ALA A 151 -13.68 -12.38 4.33
C ALA A 151 -14.92 -13.22 3.99
N ASN A 152 -16.11 -12.66 4.26
CA ASN A 152 -17.36 -13.23 3.77
C ASN A 152 -17.40 -13.17 2.23
N LYS A 153 -17.57 -14.32 1.56
CA LYS A 153 -17.46 -14.42 0.09
C LYS A 153 -18.58 -13.69 -0.64
N THR A 154 -19.77 -13.61 -0.04
CA THR A 154 -20.93 -12.92 -0.65
C THR A 154 -20.78 -11.41 -0.57
N LEU A 155 -20.30 -10.89 0.56
CA LEU A 155 -20.13 -9.45 0.77
C LEU A 155 -18.84 -8.91 0.14
N TYR A 156 -17.79 -9.72 0.09
CA TYR A 156 -16.45 -9.31 -0.32
C TYR A 156 -15.85 -10.30 -1.35
N PRO A 157 -16.50 -10.53 -2.51
CA PRO A 157 -16.03 -11.52 -3.48
C PRO A 157 -14.66 -11.21 -4.08
N VAL A 158 -14.20 -9.95 -4.03
CA VAL A 158 -12.89 -9.51 -4.48
C VAL A 158 -11.99 -9.24 -3.27
N LEU A 159 -10.84 -9.92 -3.18
CA LEU A 159 -9.82 -9.74 -2.14
C LEU A 159 -8.44 -9.50 -2.77
N LEU A 160 -7.90 -8.29 -2.64
CA LEU A 160 -6.67 -7.86 -3.31
C LEU A 160 -5.61 -7.41 -2.30
N SER A 161 -4.35 -7.69 -2.60
CA SER A 161 -3.17 -7.09 -1.96
C SER A 161 -2.05 -6.93 -2.98
N ASN A 162 -0.89 -6.45 -2.55
CA ASN A 162 0.27 -6.23 -3.42
C ASN A 162 0.80 -7.53 -4.06
N GLY A 163 1.47 -7.38 -5.20
CA GLY A 163 2.22 -8.46 -5.84
C GLY A 163 1.36 -9.42 -6.64
N ASN A 164 1.77 -10.68 -6.66
CA ASN A 164 1.17 -11.73 -7.46
C ASN A 164 0.19 -12.57 -6.64
N PHE A 165 -0.93 -12.92 -7.26
CA PHE A 165 -1.89 -13.87 -6.69
C PHE A 165 -1.24 -15.26 -6.58
N LEU A 166 -1.31 -15.88 -5.41
CA LEU A 166 -0.80 -17.22 -5.17
C LEU A 166 -1.89 -18.26 -5.35
N ASP A 167 -2.89 -18.22 -4.47
CA ASP A 167 -4.01 -19.15 -4.44
C ASP A 167 -5.22 -18.57 -3.70
N SER A 168 -6.37 -19.21 -3.88
CA SER A 168 -7.59 -18.97 -3.11
C SER A 168 -8.26 -20.27 -2.76
N LYS A 169 -9.09 -20.23 -1.72
CA LYS A 169 -9.94 -21.36 -1.32
C LYS A 169 -11.20 -20.87 -0.64
N ASP A 170 -12.25 -21.66 -0.76
CA ASP A 170 -13.44 -21.49 0.05
C ASP A 170 -13.17 -21.99 1.47
N LEU A 171 -13.74 -21.30 2.44
CA LEU A 171 -13.68 -21.63 3.85
C LEU A 171 -15.06 -22.06 4.34
N PRO A 172 -15.15 -22.72 5.51
CA PRO A 172 -16.43 -22.89 6.20
C PRO A 172 -17.17 -21.56 6.41
N ASP A 173 -18.47 -21.66 6.71
CA ASP A 173 -19.32 -20.53 7.11
C ASP A 173 -19.48 -19.42 6.05
N GLY A 174 -19.32 -19.77 4.77
CA GLY A 174 -19.52 -18.85 3.64
C GLY A 174 -18.40 -17.83 3.45
N ARG A 175 -17.24 -18.06 4.08
CA ARG A 175 -16.03 -17.24 3.89
C ARG A 175 -15.14 -17.79 2.78
N HIS A 176 -14.18 -17.00 2.35
CA HIS A 176 -13.10 -17.44 1.44
C HIS A 176 -11.78 -16.77 1.80
N GLU A 177 -10.70 -17.31 1.25
CA GLU A 177 -9.33 -16.83 1.45
C GLU A 177 -8.70 -16.50 0.09
N ALA A 178 -7.91 -15.43 0.04
CA ALA A 178 -7.00 -15.13 -1.05
C ALA A 178 -5.59 -14.86 -0.50
N ARG A 179 -4.56 -15.40 -1.16
CA ARG A 179 -3.17 -15.23 -0.77
C ARG A 179 -2.39 -14.52 -1.87
N TRP A 180 -1.55 -13.59 -1.44
CA TRP A 180 -0.77 -12.70 -2.30
C TRP A 180 0.69 -12.69 -1.85
N HIS A 181 1.61 -12.60 -2.80
CA HIS A 181 3.04 -12.50 -2.55
C HIS A 181 3.66 -11.42 -3.42
N ASP A 182 4.27 -10.44 -2.77
CA ASP A 182 5.09 -9.44 -3.43
C ASP A 182 6.57 -9.76 -3.18
N PRO A 183 7.30 -10.21 -4.22
CA PRO A 183 8.69 -10.64 -4.08
C PRO A 183 9.67 -9.48 -3.83
N PHE A 184 9.25 -8.23 -4.03
CA PHE A 184 10.12 -7.07 -3.85
C PHE A 184 10.06 -6.56 -2.42
N PRO A 185 11.21 -6.41 -1.73
CA PRO A 185 11.25 -5.72 -0.46
C PRO A 185 10.70 -4.31 -0.60
N LYS A 186 9.72 -3.96 0.22
CA LYS A 186 9.09 -2.63 0.23
C LYS A 186 8.89 -2.12 1.65
N PRO A 187 8.91 -0.79 1.86
CA PRO A 187 8.45 -0.20 3.11
C PRO A 187 6.94 -0.37 3.29
N ALA A 188 6.52 -0.34 4.55
CA ALA A 188 5.14 -0.63 4.92
C ALA A 188 4.11 0.40 4.41
N TYR A 189 4.55 1.63 4.08
CA TYR A 189 3.68 2.64 3.51
C TYR A 189 3.14 2.25 2.11
N LEU A 190 3.83 1.34 1.41
CA LEU A 190 3.41 0.81 0.11
C LEU A 190 2.50 -0.43 0.21
N PHE A 191 2.20 -0.89 1.42
CA PHE A 191 1.22 -1.96 1.62
C PHE A 191 -0.18 -1.50 1.19
N ALA A 192 -0.89 -2.38 0.48
CA ALA A 192 -2.29 -2.19 0.16
C ALA A 192 -3.13 -3.45 0.41
N LEU A 193 -4.39 -3.20 0.77
CA LEU A 193 -5.45 -4.18 0.86
C LEU A 193 -6.77 -3.56 0.39
N VAL A 194 -7.47 -4.30 -0.47
CA VAL A 194 -8.83 -3.97 -0.90
C VAL A 194 -9.71 -5.20 -0.78
N ALA A 195 -10.90 -5.05 -0.22
CA ALA A 195 -11.90 -6.12 -0.20
C ALA A 195 -13.32 -5.59 -0.39
N GLY A 196 -14.06 -6.11 -1.37
CA GLY A 196 -15.38 -5.56 -1.71
C GLY A 196 -16.11 -6.32 -2.82
N ASP A 197 -17.36 -5.93 -3.07
CA ASP A 197 -18.12 -6.33 -4.25
C ASP A 197 -17.87 -5.34 -5.40
N LEU A 198 -16.73 -5.52 -6.08
CA LEU A 198 -16.27 -4.64 -7.14
C LEU A 198 -16.49 -5.29 -8.51
N GLY A 199 -16.88 -4.48 -9.49
CA GLY A 199 -16.76 -4.85 -10.89
C GLY A 199 -15.30 -4.91 -11.30
N HIS A 200 -14.99 -5.77 -12.26
CA HIS A 200 -13.63 -6.00 -12.76
C HIS A 200 -13.60 -5.90 -14.28
N ARG A 201 -12.62 -5.19 -14.82
CA ARG A 201 -12.20 -5.25 -16.22
C ARG A 201 -10.73 -5.60 -16.30
N GLU A 202 -10.38 -6.29 -17.38
CA GLU A 202 -9.00 -6.67 -17.68
C GLU A 202 -8.58 -6.26 -19.09
N ASP A 203 -7.28 -6.03 -19.23
CA ASP A 203 -6.56 -5.89 -20.49
C ASP A 203 -5.12 -6.41 -20.25
N SER A 204 -4.21 -6.19 -21.20
CA SER A 204 -2.81 -6.55 -21.05
C SER A 204 -1.87 -5.54 -21.71
N TYR A 205 -0.61 -5.61 -21.31
CA TYR A 205 0.50 -4.92 -21.95
C TYR A 205 1.65 -5.93 -22.14
N THR A 206 2.42 -5.80 -23.22
CA THR A 206 3.62 -6.63 -23.44
C THR A 206 4.83 -5.71 -23.43
N THR A 207 5.74 -5.94 -22.49
CA THR A 207 6.96 -5.12 -22.36
C THR A 207 7.88 -5.31 -23.57
N ARG A 208 8.81 -4.39 -23.80
CA ARG A 208 9.82 -4.51 -24.85
C ARG A 208 10.65 -5.81 -24.79
N SER A 209 10.81 -6.43 -23.61
CA SER A 209 11.49 -7.73 -23.46
C SER A 209 10.58 -8.94 -23.74
N GLY A 210 9.29 -8.71 -23.99
CA GLY A 210 8.30 -9.75 -24.29
C GLY A 210 7.52 -10.25 -23.07
N LYS A 211 7.67 -9.63 -21.90
CA LYS A 211 6.89 -10.00 -20.70
C LYS A 211 5.45 -9.53 -20.85
N LYS A 212 4.48 -10.45 -20.75
CA LYS A 212 3.06 -10.10 -20.72
C LYS A 212 2.64 -9.71 -19.30
N ILE A 213 2.08 -8.52 -19.16
CA ILE A 213 1.55 -7.96 -17.91
C ILE A 213 0.03 -7.95 -17.98
N GLY A 214 -0.64 -8.52 -16.97
CA GLY A 214 -2.08 -8.38 -16.80
C GLY A 214 -2.42 -6.99 -16.26
N LEU A 215 -3.35 -6.29 -16.88
CA LEU A 215 -3.85 -5.00 -16.40
C LEU A 215 -5.26 -5.19 -15.86
N HIS A 216 -5.50 -4.84 -14.60
CA HIS A 216 -6.79 -5.07 -13.95
C HIS A 216 -7.30 -3.77 -13.34
N ILE A 217 -8.54 -3.40 -13.65
CA ILE A 217 -9.20 -2.23 -13.08
C ILE A 217 -10.43 -2.69 -12.31
N TYR A 218 -10.50 -2.32 -11.04
CA TYR A 218 -11.60 -2.62 -10.13
C TYR A 218 -12.35 -1.34 -9.75
N VAL A 219 -13.66 -1.35 -9.92
CA VAL A 219 -14.54 -0.18 -9.73
C VAL A 219 -15.91 -0.62 -9.21
N GLU A 220 -16.71 0.32 -8.72
CA GLU A 220 -18.16 0.08 -8.53
C GLU A 220 -18.80 -0.38 -9.87
N LYS A 221 -19.70 -1.37 -9.83
CA LYS A 221 -20.18 -2.10 -11.03
C LYS A 221 -20.80 -1.18 -12.08
N GLU A 222 -21.49 -0.13 -11.66
CA GLU A 222 -22.08 0.89 -12.54
C GLU A 222 -21.05 1.69 -13.35
N ASN A 223 -19.78 1.68 -12.96
CA ASN A 223 -18.72 2.48 -13.57
C ASN A 223 -17.82 1.69 -14.52
N LEU A 224 -18.07 0.40 -14.77
CA LEU A 224 -17.24 -0.44 -15.63
C LEU A 224 -17.05 0.12 -17.04
N ALA A 225 -18.08 0.74 -17.61
CA ALA A 225 -18.03 1.35 -18.94
C ALA A 225 -17.04 2.54 -19.03
N LYS A 226 -16.72 3.18 -17.90
CA LYS A 226 -15.87 4.39 -17.81
C LYS A 226 -14.38 4.11 -17.64
N CYS A 227 -13.97 2.84 -17.66
CA CYS A 227 -12.57 2.42 -17.41
C CYS A 227 -11.68 2.44 -18.66
N SER A 228 -12.27 2.60 -19.86
CA SER A 228 -11.54 2.37 -21.12
C SER A 228 -10.35 3.32 -21.29
N PHE A 229 -10.48 4.58 -20.88
CA PHE A 229 -9.37 5.53 -20.98
C PHE A 229 -8.27 5.27 -19.94
N ALA A 230 -8.61 4.73 -18.76
CA ALA A 230 -7.62 4.36 -17.77
C ALA A 230 -6.69 3.25 -18.28
N PHE A 231 -7.19 2.25 -19.01
CA PHE A 231 -6.34 1.26 -19.68
C PHE A 231 -5.37 1.91 -20.67
N THR A 232 -5.88 2.81 -21.52
CA THR A 232 -5.04 3.58 -22.45
C THR A 232 -3.96 4.37 -21.72
N ALA A 233 -4.29 5.03 -20.61
CA ALA A 233 -3.33 5.79 -19.81
C ALA A 233 -2.25 4.89 -19.20
N ILE A 234 -2.62 3.72 -18.66
CA ILE A 234 -1.65 2.74 -18.12
C ILE A 234 -0.70 2.25 -19.22
N GLN A 235 -1.25 1.82 -20.37
CA GLN A 235 -0.46 1.31 -21.49
C GLN A 235 0.49 2.37 -22.05
N LYS A 236 0.03 3.63 -22.19
CA LYS A 236 0.89 4.76 -22.60
C LYS A 236 1.99 5.04 -21.59
N SER A 237 1.68 4.96 -20.29
CA SER A 237 2.66 5.19 -19.22
C SER A 237 3.75 4.12 -19.24
N MET A 238 3.36 2.84 -19.38
CA MET A 238 4.29 1.73 -19.54
C MET A 238 5.19 1.89 -20.75
N GLN A 239 4.61 2.13 -21.91
CA GLN A 239 5.36 2.31 -23.16
C GLN A 239 6.34 3.48 -23.07
N TRP A 240 5.89 4.62 -22.57
CA TRP A 240 6.72 5.82 -22.51
C TRP A 240 7.90 5.68 -21.54
N ASP A 241 7.72 5.02 -20.39
CA ASP A 241 8.82 4.79 -19.45
C ASP A 241 9.86 3.80 -20.02
N GLU A 242 9.41 2.82 -20.82
CA GLU A 242 10.28 1.92 -21.57
C GLU A 242 11.08 2.64 -22.66
N GLU A 243 10.45 3.54 -23.41
CA GLU A 243 11.07 4.28 -24.52
C GLU A 243 11.98 5.41 -24.02
N THR A 244 11.57 6.12 -22.97
CA THR A 244 12.24 7.34 -22.49
C THR A 244 13.30 7.05 -21.45
N TYR A 245 13.00 6.16 -20.49
CA TYR A 245 13.89 5.84 -19.36
C TYR A 245 14.45 4.42 -19.41
N GLY A 246 13.96 3.58 -20.32
CA GLY A 246 14.40 2.19 -20.41
C GLY A 246 13.88 1.30 -19.28
N LEU A 247 12.75 1.67 -18.66
CA LEU A 247 12.23 1.06 -17.45
C LEU A 247 10.99 0.20 -17.76
N GLU A 248 11.11 -1.12 -17.59
CA GLU A 248 9.98 -2.06 -17.73
C GLU A 248 9.28 -2.28 -16.39
N TYR A 249 8.01 -2.69 -16.45
CA TYR A 249 7.29 -3.12 -15.25
C TYR A 249 7.79 -4.47 -14.72
N ASP A 250 7.80 -4.65 -13.40
CA ASP A 250 8.54 -5.72 -12.73
C ASP A 250 7.70 -6.79 -12.05
N LEU A 251 6.37 -6.66 -12.03
CA LEU A 251 5.41 -7.69 -11.57
C LEU A 251 4.63 -8.30 -12.73
N ASP A 252 3.79 -9.30 -12.48
CA ASP A 252 3.03 -10.00 -13.51
C ASP A 252 1.64 -9.38 -13.73
N VAL A 253 1.16 -8.64 -12.74
CA VAL A 253 -0.12 -7.96 -12.74
C VAL A 253 0.04 -6.52 -12.23
N PHE A 254 -0.63 -5.58 -12.89
CA PHE A 254 -0.80 -4.20 -12.43
C PHE A 254 -2.27 -3.95 -12.18
N MET A 255 -2.63 -3.71 -10.92
CA MET A 255 -4.02 -3.50 -10.50
C MET A 255 -4.25 -2.04 -10.13
N VAL A 256 -5.40 -1.51 -10.56
CA VAL A 256 -5.92 -0.19 -10.16
C VAL A 256 -7.28 -0.38 -9.53
N VAL A 257 -7.50 0.22 -8.36
CA VAL A 257 -8.80 0.28 -7.70
C VAL A 257 -9.25 1.73 -7.63
N ALA A 258 -10.44 2.02 -8.15
CA ALA A 258 -11.01 3.36 -8.04
C ALA A 258 -12.07 3.42 -6.93
N VAL A 259 -11.90 4.33 -5.98
CA VAL A 259 -12.79 4.54 -4.82
C VAL A 259 -13.24 6.00 -4.73
N ASN A 260 -14.46 6.22 -4.28
CA ASN A 260 -15.02 7.57 -4.18
C ASN A 260 -14.46 8.35 -2.97
N ASP A 261 -14.28 7.69 -1.82
CA ASP A 261 -13.79 8.31 -0.59
C ASP A 261 -12.29 7.99 -0.40
N PHE A 262 -11.44 8.85 -0.96
CA PHE A 262 -10.00 8.79 -0.82
C PHE A 262 -9.45 10.17 -0.43
N ASN A 263 -8.72 10.26 0.68
CA ASN A 263 -8.16 11.53 1.18
C ASN A 263 -7.12 12.12 0.22
N MET A 264 -6.37 11.25 -0.47
CA MET A 264 -5.36 11.62 -1.46
C MET A 264 -5.94 11.55 -2.87
N GLY A 265 -5.17 11.99 -3.87
CA GLY A 265 -5.58 11.85 -5.27
C GLY A 265 -5.49 10.40 -5.73
N ALA A 266 -4.32 9.80 -5.57
CA ALA A 266 -4.04 8.41 -5.80
C ALA A 266 -2.84 7.97 -4.93
N MET A 267 -2.50 6.69 -4.97
CA MET A 267 -1.43 6.10 -4.17
C MET A 267 -0.74 4.97 -4.94
N GLU A 268 0.59 4.98 -4.91
CA GLU A 268 1.46 4.12 -5.72
C GLU A 268 1.70 2.71 -5.14
N ASN A 269 0.77 2.17 -4.33
CA ASN A 269 1.00 0.92 -3.61
C ASN A 269 1.44 -0.18 -4.58
N LYS A 270 2.56 -0.86 -4.28
CA LYS A 270 3.26 -1.73 -5.25
C LYS A 270 2.32 -2.77 -5.89
N GLY A 271 1.99 -2.57 -7.18
CA GLY A 271 1.14 -3.44 -7.99
C GLY A 271 -0.37 -3.39 -7.69
N LEU A 272 -0.82 -2.56 -6.75
CA LEU A 272 -2.22 -2.37 -6.40
C LEU A 272 -2.50 -0.90 -6.08
N ASN A 273 -2.45 -0.05 -7.10
CA ASN A 273 -2.64 1.38 -6.89
C ASN A 273 -4.10 1.68 -6.55
N ILE A 274 -4.32 2.56 -5.57
CA ILE A 274 -5.66 2.99 -5.15
C ILE A 274 -5.84 4.46 -5.54
N PHE A 275 -6.90 4.75 -6.28
CA PHE A 275 -7.17 6.07 -6.83
C PHE A 275 -8.51 6.61 -6.34
N ASN A 276 -8.58 7.93 -6.18
CA ASN A 276 -9.87 8.62 -6.22
C ASN A 276 -10.51 8.40 -7.60
N SER A 277 -11.80 8.04 -7.62
CA SER A 277 -12.54 7.72 -8.85
C SER A 277 -12.52 8.81 -9.91
N LYS A 278 -12.41 10.08 -9.48
CA LYS A 278 -12.23 11.25 -10.37
C LYS A 278 -11.03 11.11 -11.31
N TYR A 279 -9.98 10.40 -10.91
CA TYR A 279 -8.73 10.27 -11.67
C TYR A 279 -8.60 8.94 -12.43
N VAL A 280 -9.70 8.19 -12.56
CA VAL A 280 -9.75 6.93 -13.32
C VAL A 280 -10.94 6.88 -14.27
N LEU A 281 -12.11 7.36 -13.85
CA LEU A 281 -13.36 7.18 -14.57
C LEU A 281 -13.62 8.32 -15.57
N ALA A 282 -13.75 8.00 -16.85
CA ALA A 282 -14.16 8.96 -17.88
C ALA A 282 -15.08 8.36 -18.94
N SER A 283 -16.02 9.17 -19.43
CA SER A 283 -16.74 8.95 -20.68
C SER A 283 -16.92 10.27 -21.43
N PRO A 284 -17.09 10.26 -22.76
CA PRO A 284 -17.29 11.49 -23.55
C PRO A 284 -18.48 12.34 -23.09
N GLU A 285 -19.47 11.72 -22.46
CA GLU A 285 -20.69 12.39 -21.99
C GLU A 285 -20.49 13.10 -20.64
N THR A 286 -19.50 12.69 -19.84
CA THR A 286 -19.35 13.17 -18.45
C THR A 286 -17.99 13.77 -18.12
N ALA A 287 -16.96 13.55 -18.95
CA ALA A 287 -15.60 14.01 -18.72
C ALA A 287 -15.18 15.06 -19.76
N THR A 288 -14.56 16.12 -19.29
CA THR A 288 -13.97 17.17 -20.13
C THR A 288 -12.58 16.76 -20.65
N ASP A 289 -12.05 17.45 -21.66
CA ASP A 289 -10.67 17.27 -22.11
C ASP A 289 -9.67 17.38 -20.94
N LYS A 290 -9.93 18.30 -20.00
CA LYS A 290 -9.09 18.46 -18.82
C LYS A 290 -9.12 17.24 -17.90
N ASP A 291 -10.26 16.57 -17.80
CA ASP A 291 -10.37 15.34 -17.02
C ASP A 291 -9.57 14.20 -17.66
N TYR A 292 -9.62 14.06 -18.99
CA TYR A 292 -8.78 13.11 -19.73
C TYR A 292 -7.29 13.41 -19.55
N GLU A 293 -6.86 14.67 -19.63
CA GLU A 293 -5.47 15.06 -19.35
C GLU A 293 -5.05 14.72 -17.91
N ASN A 294 -5.92 14.99 -16.93
CA ASN A 294 -5.63 14.71 -15.52
C ASN A 294 -5.54 13.20 -15.27
N ILE A 295 -6.43 12.39 -15.84
CA ILE A 295 -6.37 10.92 -15.74
C ILE A 295 -5.06 10.42 -16.35
N LEU A 296 -4.70 10.91 -17.55
CA LEU A 296 -3.44 10.53 -18.18
C LEU A 296 -2.24 10.86 -17.27
N GLY A 297 -2.15 12.10 -16.80
CA GLY A 297 -1.04 12.55 -15.97
C GLY A 297 -0.94 11.81 -14.64
N ILE A 298 -2.04 11.63 -13.92
CA ILE A 298 -2.04 11.01 -12.58
C ILE A 298 -1.84 9.50 -12.68
N VAL A 299 -2.46 8.81 -13.64
CA VAL A 299 -2.17 7.38 -13.88
C VAL A 299 -0.69 7.17 -14.22
N GLY A 300 -0.12 8.07 -15.03
CA GLY A 300 1.31 8.08 -15.32
C GLY A 300 2.15 8.28 -14.06
N HIS A 301 1.84 9.31 -13.27
CA HIS A 301 2.51 9.62 -12.00
C HIS A 301 2.60 8.38 -11.09
N GLU A 302 1.47 7.74 -10.80
CA GLU A 302 1.46 6.57 -9.92
C GLU A 302 2.18 5.35 -10.53
N TYR A 303 2.15 5.20 -11.86
CA TYR A 303 2.92 4.16 -12.54
C TYR A 303 4.43 4.43 -12.42
N PHE A 304 4.87 5.68 -12.59
CA PHE A 304 6.28 6.05 -12.57
C PHE A 304 6.93 5.86 -11.19
N HIS A 305 6.16 6.02 -10.11
CA HIS A 305 6.59 5.69 -8.76
C HIS A 305 7.03 4.23 -8.60
N ASN A 306 6.60 3.31 -9.48
CA ASN A 306 7.09 1.93 -9.48
C ASN A 306 8.62 1.85 -9.47
N TRP A 307 9.29 2.80 -10.13
CA TRP A 307 10.74 2.96 -10.09
C TRP A 307 11.17 4.08 -9.13
N SER A 308 10.63 5.29 -9.28
CA SER A 308 10.98 6.48 -8.49
C SER A 308 10.13 6.62 -7.22
N GLY A 309 10.19 5.62 -6.33
CA GLY A 309 9.46 5.61 -5.06
C GLY A 309 9.37 4.22 -4.45
N ASN A 310 9.14 3.20 -5.29
CA ASN A 310 8.94 1.83 -4.85
C ASN A 310 10.24 1.03 -4.91
N ARG A 311 10.87 0.92 -6.10
CA ARG A 311 12.13 0.17 -6.26
C ARG A 311 13.32 0.89 -5.63
N VAL A 312 13.32 2.21 -5.66
CA VAL A 312 14.19 3.05 -4.84
C VAL A 312 13.29 3.94 -4.00
N THR A 313 13.33 3.76 -2.69
CA THR A 313 12.43 4.44 -1.74
C THR A 313 13.17 5.40 -0.81
N LEU A 314 12.42 6.00 0.12
CA LEU A 314 12.90 7.00 1.05
C LEU A 314 13.67 6.36 2.22
N ARG A 315 14.77 7.01 2.65
CA ARG A 315 15.41 6.67 3.93
C ARG A 315 14.56 7.12 5.13
N ASP A 316 13.98 8.30 5.00
CA ASP A 316 13.12 8.94 5.99
C ASP A 316 12.20 9.94 5.29
N TRP A 317 11.15 10.38 5.96
CA TRP A 317 10.13 11.26 5.39
C TRP A 317 10.64 12.67 5.04
N PHE A 318 11.81 13.11 5.54
CA PHE A 318 12.41 14.37 5.09
C PHE A 318 12.94 14.29 3.66
N GLN A 319 13.09 13.06 3.12
CA GLN A 319 13.51 12.83 1.74
C GLN A 319 12.34 12.77 0.76
N LEU A 320 11.11 13.12 1.16
CA LEU A 320 9.90 12.98 0.33
C LEU A 320 10.06 13.55 -1.09
N SER A 321 10.74 14.69 -1.24
CA SER A 321 11.00 15.31 -2.54
C SER A 321 11.85 14.46 -3.48
N LEU A 322 12.59 13.46 -2.98
CA LEU A 322 13.30 12.49 -3.81
C LEU A 322 12.33 11.67 -4.66
N LYS A 323 11.26 11.12 -4.06
CA LYS A 323 10.24 10.37 -4.81
C LYS A 323 9.31 11.33 -5.53
N GLU A 324 8.76 12.31 -4.82
CA GLU A 324 7.72 13.20 -5.34
C GLU A 324 8.26 14.14 -6.41
N GLY A 325 9.38 14.83 -6.14
CA GLY A 325 9.95 15.78 -7.10
C GLY A 325 10.39 15.10 -8.40
N LEU A 326 10.98 13.90 -8.31
CA LEU A 326 11.40 13.13 -9.48
C LEU A 326 10.19 12.55 -10.24
N THR A 327 9.19 12.01 -9.54
CA THR A 327 8.00 11.47 -10.18
C THR A 327 7.12 12.56 -10.79
N VAL A 328 6.98 13.71 -10.12
CA VAL A 328 6.34 14.89 -10.72
C VAL A 328 7.06 15.33 -11.98
N PHE A 329 8.39 15.39 -11.96
CA PHE A 329 9.16 15.70 -13.17
C PHE A 329 8.87 14.69 -14.30
N ARG A 330 8.81 13.39 -13.99
CA ARG A 330 8.49 12.32 -14.95
C ARG A 330 7.07 12.45 -15.51
N ASP A 331 6.06 12.71 -14.67
CA ASP A 331 4.68 12.91 -15.14
C ASP A 331 4.53 14.14 -16.05
N GLN A 332 5.31 15.20 -15.76
CA GLN A 332 5.26 16.42 -16.54
C GLN A 332 5.84 16.20 -17.94
N GLN A 333 6.98 15.49 -18.02
CA GLN A 333 7.58 15.07 -19.29
C GLN A 333 6.64 14.15 -20.08
N PHE A 334 6.02 13.18 -19.42
CA PHE A 334 5.05 12.27 -20.03
C PHE A 334 3.84 12.99 -20.61
N SER A 335 3.25 13.91 -19.83
CA SER A 335 2.11 14.71 -20.25
C SER A 335 2.48 15.66 -21.40
N ALA A 336 3.68 16.24 -21.37
CA ALA A 336 4.20 17.07 -22.46
C ALA A 336 4.37 16.27 -23.76
N HIS A 337 4.87 15.02 -23.67
CA HIS A 337 5.08 14.13 -24.81
C HIS A 337 3.76 13.75 -25.50
N HIS A 338 2.71 13.48 -24.73
CA HIS A 338 1.41 13.04 -25.26
C HIS A 338 0.43 14.18 -25.56
N GLY A 339 0.75 15.40 -25.13
CA GLY A 339 -0.08 16.59 -25.28
C GLY A 339 0.71 17.74 -25.92
N SER A 340 0.65 18.91 -25.29
CA SER A 340 1.43 20.08 -25.72
C SER A 340 2.48 20.43 -24.67
N GLU A 341 3.74 20.34 -25.05
CA GLU A 341 4.88 20.74 -24.20
C GLU A 341 4.76 22.18 -23.72
N ALA A 342 4.40 23.11 -24.61
CA ALA A 342 4.24 24.52 -24.27
C ALA A 342 3.12 24.73 -23.24
N VAL A 343 1.96 24.10 -23.42
CA VAL A 343 0.84 24.21 -22.47
C VAL A 343 1.20 23.58 -21.13
N LYS A 344 1.82 22.39 -21.13
CA LYS A 344 2.23 21.69 -19.91
C LYS A 344 3.35 22.41 -19.16
N ARG A 345 4.12 23.26 -19.83
CA ARG A 345 5.13 24.10 -19.18
C ARG A 345 4.56 25.36 -18.54
N ILE A 346 3.44 25.87 -19.07
CA ILE A 346 2.74 27.06 -18.55
C ILE A 346 1.86 26.72 -17.34
N LEU A 347 1.13 25.60 -17.43
CA LEU A 347 0.25 25.08 -16.38
C LEU A 347 1.02 24.18 -15.41
#